data_AF-A0A2T1CAC9-F1
#
_entry.id   AF-A0A2T1CAC9-F1
#
_cell.length_a   1.000
_cell.length_b   1.000
_cell.length_c   1.000
_cell.angle_alpha   90.00
_cell.angle_beta   90.00
_cell.angle_gamma   90.00
#
_symmetry.space_group_name_H-M   'P 1'
#
loop_
_entity.id
_entity.type
_entity.pdbx_description
1 polymer ?
#
loop_
_entity_poly.entity_id
_entity_poly.type
_entity_poly.pdbx_seq_one_letter_code
_entity_poly.pdbx_strand_id
1 'polypeptide(L)'
;MSEATVYQGQFGEFRIDKSDRLSVIIYRAGLMVAAVCFGIATFLAIKFPTDTTVLNAITFLYATFCIGLAVSLATIHIYLAPLHRLLQVFLGIGAVSSVVIGLQSSEPLALYVYNHPLTLFGVGFTFAALTGIYFKEGMCFNRLETKLLTPIVPALLLGHLFGVLPLVVEQTLLSIWAILFMVFAVRKLVQAIDPDIGDKSVFAYLKAQKKGNKLQST
;
A
#
# COMPACT_ATOMS: atom_id res chain seq x y z
N MET A 1 -11.19 25.55 -18.37
CA MET A 1 -9.77 25.19 -18.15
C MET A 1 -9.38 25.72 -16.77
N SER A 2 -9.14 24.87 -15.76
CA SER A 2 -8.72 25.35 -14.43
C SER A 2 -7.29 25.90 -14.52
N GLU A 3 -7.10 27.18 -14.19
CA GLU A 3 -5.78 27.81 -14.05
C GLU A 3 -4.98 27.20 -12.90
N ALA A 4 -3.66 27.27 -12.98
CA ALA A 4 -2.76 26.80 -11.94
C ALA A 4 -2.80 27.77 -10.75
N THR A 5 -3.50 27.37 -9.68
CA THR A 5 -3.53 28.11 -8.41
C THR A 5 -2.11 28.22 -7.83
N VAL A 6 -1.75 29.42 -7.38
CA VAL A 6 -0.49 29.69 -6.67
C VAL A 6 -0.73 29.48 -5.18
N TYR A 7 0.13 28.68 -4.55
CA TYR A 7 0.11 28.38 -3.12
C TYR A 7 1.36 28.94 -2.46
N GLN A 8 1.24 29.39 -1.21
CA GLN A 8 2.39 29.77 -0.39
C GLN A 8 2.90 28.53 0.36
N GLY A 9 4.12 28.12 0.06
CA GLY A 9 4.82 27.03 0.74
C GLY A 9 5.81 27.51 1.80
N GLN A 10 6.42 26.58 2.53
CA GLN A 10 7.42 26.87 3.56
C GLN A 10 8.70 27.52 3.02
N PHE A 11 9.10 27.17 1.79
CA PHE A 11 10.31 27.68 1.15
C PHE A 11 10.02 28.57 -0.08
N GLY A 12 8.80 29.10 -0.15
CA GLY A 12 8.35 30.01 -1.21
C GLY A 12 7.11 29.53 -1.96
N GLU A 13 6.74 30.28 -2.99
CA GLU A 13 5.55 29.98 -3.81
C GLU A 13 5.72 28.72 -4.63
N PHE A 14 4.63 27.95 -4.75
CA PHE A 14 4.56 26.82 -5.66
C PHE A 14 3.21 26.76 -6.37
N ARG A 15 3.17 26.02 -7.48
CA ARG A 15 1.96 25.83 -8.28
C ARG A 15 1.62 24.35 -8.37
N ILE A 16 0.32 24.08 -8.29
CA ILE A 16 -0.24 22.75 -8.56
C ILE A 16 -0.85 22.76 -9.95
N ASP A 17 -0.30 21.94 -10.83
CA ASP A 17 -0.75 21.82 -12.22
C ASP A 17 -1.73 20.65 -12.43
N LYS A 18 -2.10 20.39 -13.69
CA LYS A 18 -3.02 19.31 -14.02
C LYS A 18 -2.37 17.92 -13.92
N SER A 19 -1.07 17.83 -14.18
CA SER A 19 -0.32 16.57 -14.09
C SER A 19 -0.19 16.12 -12.63
N ASP A 20 0.03 17.06 -11.70
CA ASP A 20 0.03 16.77 -10.26
C ASP A 20 -1.35 16.25 -9.80
N ARG A 21 -2.44 16.83 -10.29
CA ARG A 21 -3.79 16.35 -9.96
C ARG A 21 -4.09 15.00 -10.59
N LEU A 22 -3.61 14.75 -11.81
CA LEU A 22 -3.78 13.48 -12.49
C LEU A 22 -3.03 12.36 -11.76
N SER A 23 -1.80 12.58 -11.31
CA SER A 23 -1.08 11.57 -10.51
C SER A 23 -1.82 11.25 -9.22
N VAL A 24 -2.45 12.24 -8.59
CA VAL A 24 -3.30 11.99 -7.41
C VAL A 24 -4.49 11.09 -7.74
N ILE A 25 -5.18 11.36 -8.84
CA ILE A 25 -6.33 10.55 -9.29
C ILE A 25 -5.89 9.12 -9.57
N ILE A 26 -4.76 8.93 -10.28
CA ILE A 26 -4.22 7.61 -10.61
C ILE A 26 -3.87 6.84 -9.33
N TYR A 27 -3.22 7.49 -8.35
CA TYR A 27 -2.85 6.78 -7.13
C TYR A 27 -4.10 6.34 -6.35
N ARG A 28 -5.11 7.23 -6.22
CA ARG A 28 -6.36 6.91 -5.52
C ARG A 28 -7.12 5.80 -6.21
N ALA A 29 -7.14 5.78 -7.55
CA ALA A 29 -7.74 4.71 -8.33
C ALA A 29 -7.03 3.37 -8.11
N GLY A 30 -5.70 3.34 -8.17
CA GLY A 30 -4.90 2.14 -7.87
C GLY A 30 -5.15 1.62 -6.45
N LEU A 31 -5.22 2.52 -5.47
CA LEU A 31 -5.52 2.19 -4.09
C LEU A 31 -6.94 1.63 -3.90
N MET A 32 -7.93 2.16 -4.60
CA MET A 32 -9.30 1.65 -4.60
C MET A 32 -9.37 0.25 -5.20
N VAL A 33 -8.73 0.02 -6.35
CA VAL A 33 -8.63 -1.32 -6.97
C VAL A 33 -8.02 -2.31 -5.98
N ALA A 34 -6.92 -1.93 -5.33
CA ALA A 34 -6.28 -2.76 -4.31
C ALA A 34 -7.24 -3.08 -3.15
N ALA A 35 -7.96 -2.09 -2.61
CA ALA A 35 -8.92 -2.30 -1.52
C ALA A 35 -10.07 -3.24 -1.91
N VAL A 36 -10.62 -3.10 -3.11
CA VAL A 36 -11.69 -3.96 -3.63
C VAL A 36 -11.20 -5.40 -3.81
N CYS A 37 -10.06 -5.60 -4.47
CA CYS A 37 -9.47 -6.93 -4.63
C CYS A 37 -9.21 -7.59 -3.28
N PHE A 38 -8.63 -6.86 -2.32
CA PHE A 38 -8.35 -7.36 -0.97
C PHE A 38 -9.62 -7.73 -0.21
N GLY A 39 -10.66 -6.90 -0.28
CA GLY A 39 -11.95 -7.14 0.37
C GLY A 39 -12.66 -8.38 -0.17
N ILE A 40 -12.73 -8.52 -1.50
CA ILE A 40 -13.33 -9.69 -2.16
C ILE A 40 -12.52 -10.95 -1.82
N ALA A 41 -11.20 -10.90 -1.94
CA ALA A 41 -10.33 -12.04 -1.63
C ALA A 41 -10.48 -12.49 -0.16
N THR A 42 -10.55 -11.55 0.77
CA THR A 42 -10.78 -11.85 2.20
C THR A 42 -12.13 -12.54 2.43
N PHE A 43 -13.20 -12.01 1.84
CA PHE A 43 -14.53 -12.61 1.94
C PHE A 43 -14.54 -14.04 1.40
N LEU A 44 -13.95 -14.25 0.22
CA LEU A 44 -13.85 -15.55 -0.43
C LEU A 44 -13.02 -16.55 0.40
N ALA A 45 -11.87 -16.13 0.94
CA ALA A 45 -11.01 -16.98 1.75
C ALA A 45 -11.69 -17.47 3.03
N ILE A 46 -12.49 -16.61 3.68
CA ILE A 46 -13.21 -16.96 4.91
C ILE A 46 -14.41 -17.87 4.62
N LYS A 47 -15.16 -17.60 3.54
CA LYS A 47 -16.39 -18.34 3.22
C LYS A 47 -16.14 -19.68 2.54
N PHE A 48 -15.10 -19.78 1.71
CA PHE A 48 -14.82 -20.96 0.89
C PHE A 48 -13.33 -21.37 0.98
N PRO A 49 -12.83 -21.70 2.19
CA PRO A 49 -11.39 -21.91 2.42
C PRO A 49 -10.81 -23.14 1.72
N THR A 50 -11.64 -24.11 1.30
CA THR A 50 -11.20 -25.37 0.70
C THR A 50 -11.53 -25.49 -0.79
N ASP A 51 -12.22 -24.50 -1.38
CA ASP A 51 -12.60 -24.53 -2.79
C ASP A 51 -11.41 -24.07 -3.65
N THR A 52 -10.81 -25.01 -4.38
CA THR A 52 -9.63 -24.75 -5.21
C THR A 52 -9.89 -23.76 -6.34
N THR A 53 -11.11 -23.70 -6.87
CA THR A 53 -11.50 -22.72 -7.91
C THR A 53 -11.52 -21.32 -7.31
N VAL A 54 -12.08 -21.17 -6.12
CA VAL A 54 -12.10 -19.90 -5.39
C VAL A 54 -10.68 -19.48 -4.99
N LEU A 55 -9.85 -20.39 -4.51
CA LEU A 55 -8.45 -20.10 -4.15
C LEU A 55 -7.60 -19.68 -5.35
N ASN A 56 -7.85 -20.26 -6.53
CA ASN A 56 -7.24 -19.79 -7.78
C ASN A 56 -7.73 -18.38 -8.17
N ALA A 57 -9.03 -18.10 -8.01
CA ALA A 57 -9.56 -16.75 -8.22
C ALA A 57 -8.93 -15.72 -7.26
N ILE A 58 -8.68 -16.09 -6.00
CA ILE A 58 -7.94 -15.26 -5.03
C ILE A 58 -6.53 -14.94 -5.53
N THR A 59 -5.87 -15.87 -6.21
CA THR A 59 -4.52 -15.63 -6.77
C THR A 59 -4.56 -14.52 -7.82
N PHE A 60 -5.56 -14.52 -8.70
CA PHE A 60 -5.77 -13.43 -9.67
C PHE A 60 -6.12 -12.11 -8.97
N LEU A 61 -7.00 -12.13 -7.97
CA LEU A 61 -7.34 -10.94 -7.18
C LEU A 61 -6.10 -10.36 -6.48
N TYR A 62 -5.24 -11.22 -5.93
CA TYR A 62 -3.98 -10.81 -5.31
C TYR A 62 -3.01 -10.20 -6.33
N ALA A 63 -2.90 -10.76 -7.53
CA ALA A 63 -2.10 -10.18 -8.60
C ALA A 63 -2.61 -8.78 -8.99
N THR A 64 -3.93 -8.61 -9.17
CA THR A 64 -4.55 -7.31 -9.45
C THR A 64 -4.35 -6.32 -8.29
N PHE A 65 -4.43 -6.79 -7.04
CA PHE A 65 -4.11 -6.01 -5.86
C PHE A 65 -2.66 -5.49 -5.90
N CYS A 66 -1.69 -6.35 -6.20
CA CYS A 66 -0.28 -5.95 -6.32
C CYS A 66 -0.07 -4.89 -7.41
N ILE A 67 -0.74 -5.03 -8.57
CA ILE A 67 -0.67 -4.05 -9.66
C ILE A 67 -1.28 -2.72 -9.22
N GLY A 68 -2.47 -2.73 -8.62
CA GLY A 68 -3.12 -1.52 -8.10
C GLY A 68 -2.25 -0.81 -7.06
N LEU A 69 -1.62 -1.58 -6.18
CA LEU A 69 -0.68 -1.06 -5.19
C LEU A 69 0.60 -0.50 -5.82
N ALA A 70 1.12 -1.13 -6.86
CA ALA A 70 2.29 -0.65 -7.59
C ALA A 70 2.01 0.67 -8.31
N VAL A 71 0.87 0.78 -9.00
CA VAL A 71 0.41 2.02 -9.64
C VAL A 71 0.24 3.12 -8.61
N SER A 72 -0.43 2.81 -7.49
CA SER A 72 -0.60 3.72 -6.36
C SER A 72 0.75 4.21 -5.83
N LEU A 73 1.67 3.30 -5.56
CA LEU A 73 2.97 3.63 -5.00
C LEU A 73 3.87 4.36 -6.01
N ALA A 74 3.72 4.13 -7.30
CA ALA A 74 4.46 4.86 -8.34
C ALA A 74 4.02 6.33 -8.47
N THR A 75 2.77 6.64 -8.13
CA THR A 75 2.16 7.96 -8.38
C THR A 75 1.86 8.77 -7.12
N ILE A 76 1.96 8.18 -5.93
CA ILE A 76 1.79 8.87 -4.65
C ILE A 76 2.93 9.87 -4.37
N HIS A 77 2.59 11.05 -3.88
CA HIS A 77 3.57 12.04 -3.42
C HIS A 77 3.97 11.76 -1.96
N ILE A 78 5.24 11.45 -1.74
CA ILE A 78 5.83 11.21 -0.42
C ILE A 78 7.07 12.09 -0.28
N TYR A 79 7.11 12.97 0.72
CA TYR A 79 8.25 13.85 0.98
C TYR A 79 9.55 13.10 1.24
N LEU A 80 9.48 12.04 2.05
CA LEU A 80 10.62 11.24 2.44
C LEU A 80 10.98 10.26 1.32
N ALA A 81 11.81 10.71 0.37
CA ALA A 81 12.29 9.88 -0.73
C ALA A 81 12.96 8.54 -0.31
N PRO A 82 13.65 8.41 0.84
CA PRO A 82 14.12 7.10 1.33
C PRO A 82 12.96 6.17 1.69
N LEU A 83 11.93 6.68 2.37
CA LEU A 83 10.74 5.90 2.73
C LEU A 83 10.03 5.42 1.46
N HIS A 84 9.80 6.32 0.49
CA HIS A 84 9.14 5.96 -0.77
C HIS A 84 9.85 4.82 -1.50
N ARG A 85 11.19 4.90 -1.62
CA ARG A 85 12.00 3.84 -2.25
C ARG A 85 11.98 2.53 -1.46
N LEU A 86 12.00 2.60 -0.12
CA LEU A 86 11.89 1.42 0.73
C LEU A 86 10.57 0.68 0.46
N LEU A 87 9.45 1.41 0.39
CA LEU A 87 8.15 0.80 0.08
C LEU A 87 8.12 0.16 -1.31
N GLN A 88 8.77 0.78 -2.30
CA GLN A 88 8.86 0.21 -3.67
C GLN A 88 9.67 -1.08 -3.68
N VAL A 89 10.78 -1.12 -2.94
CA VAL A 89 11.59 -2.34 -2.77
C VAL A 89 10.79 -3.42 -2.07
N PHE A 90 10.08 -3.09 -0.99
CA PHE A 90 9.20 -4.03 -0.29
C PHE A 90 8.14 -4.63 -1.22
N LEU A 91 7.46 -3.79 -2.01
CA LEU A 91 6.49 -4.28 -2.98
C LEU A 91 7.14 -5.16 -4.05
N GLY A 92 8.33 -4.79 -4.54
CA GLY A 92 9.08 -5.57 -5.51
C GLY A 92 9.46 -6.96 -4.98
N ILE A 93 10.00 -7.03 -3.76
CA ILE A 93 10.34 -8.30 -3.09
C ILE A 93 9.08 -9.16 -2.96
N GLY A 94 8.01 -8.61 -2.39
CA GLY A 94 6.77 -9.34 -2.17
C GLY A 94 6.12 -9.86 -3.45
N ALA A 95 6.08 -9.05 -4.51
CA ALA A 95 5.55 -9.44 -5.80
C ALA A 95 6.40 -10.55 -6.46
N VAL A 96 7.73 -10.39 -6.48
CA VAL A 96 8.64 -11.40 -7.07
C VAL A 96 8.55 -12.72 -6.30
N SER A 97 8.59 -12.69 -4.96
CA SER A 97 8.43 -13.89 -4.14
C SER A 97 7.10 -14.59 -4.41
N SER A 98 6.01 -13.83 -4.54
CA SER A 98 4.68 -14.38 -4.85
C SER A 98 4.64 -15.10 -6.20
N VAL A 99 5.27 -14.52 -7.23
CA VAL A 99 5.37 -15.14 -8.56
C VAL A 99 6.22 -16.40 -8.51
N VAL A 100 7.39 -16.35 -7.86
CA VAL A 100 8.27 -17.52 -7.74
C VAL A 100 7.56 -18.67 -7.03
N ILE A 101 6.88 -18.41 -5.92
CA ILE A 101 6.11 -19.42 -5.18
C ILE A 101 4.96 -19.94 -6.04
N GLY A 102 4.20 -19.05 -6.68
CA GLY A 102 3.06 -19.44 -7.52
C GLY A 102 3.43 -20.28 -8.75
N LEU A 103 4.67 -20.16 -9.24
CA LEU A 103 5.19 -20.99 -10.34
C LEU A 103 5.78 -22.33 -9.87
N GLN A 104 6.22 -22.42 -8.61
CA GLN A 104 6.83 -23.63 -8.04
C GLN A 104 5.82 -24.53 -7.33
N SER A 105 4.74 -23.95 -6.81
CA SER A 105 3.69 -24.65 -6.08
C SER A 105 2.66 -25.26 -7.02
N SER A 106 2.25 -26.50 -6.75
CA SER A 106 1.05 -27.12 -7.35
C SER A 106 -0.25 -26.68 -6.67
N GLU A 107 -0.16 -26.08 -5.48
CA GLU A 107 -1.28 -25.53 -4.72
C GLU A 107 -1.53 -24.05 -5.07
N PRO A 108 -2.78 -23.56 -4.97
CA PRO A 108 -3.08 -22.14 -5.07
C PRO A 108 -2.23 -21.31 -4.10
N LEU A 109 -1.75 -20.14 -4.57
CA LEU A 109 -0.78 -19.31 -3.84
C LEU A 109 -1.24 -18.98 -2.40
N ALA A 110 -2.51 -18.61 -2.23
CA ALA A 110 -3.06 -18.24 -0.93
C ALA A 110 -3.02 -19.41 0.07
N LEU A 111 -3.31 -20.63 -0.39
CA LEU A 111 -3.25 -21.83 0.45
C LEU A 111 -1.81 -22.19 0.80
N TYR A 112 -0.91 -22.14 -0.18
CA TYR A 112 0.50 -22.44 0.03
C TYR A 112 1.13 -21.50 1.07
N VAL A 113 0.88 -20.18 0.95
CA VAL A 113 1.39 -19.17 1.90
C VAL A 113 0.83 -19.37 3.30
N TYR A 114 -0.45 -19.72 3.42
CA TYR A 114 -1.09 -20.00 4.71
C TYR A 114 -0.48 -21.23 5.40
N ASN A 115 -0.20 -22.30 4.65
CA ASN A 115 0.37 -23.53 5.19
C ASN A 115 1.89 -23.45 5.41
N HIS A 116 2.57 -22.49 4.77
CA HIS A 116 4.02 -22.29 4.89
C HIS A 116 4.34 -20.87 5.35
N PRO A 117 4.14 -20.52 6.63
CA PRO A 117 4.22 -19.14 7.10
C PRO A 117 5.60 -18.48 6.89
N LEU A 118 6.68 -19.25 6.80
CA LEU A 118 8.03 -18.72 6.47
C LEU A 118 8.08 -18.00 5.13
N THR A 119 7.16 -18.29 4.20
CA THR A 119 7.02 -17.56 2.94
C THR A 119 6.69 -16.07 3.14
N LEU A 120 6.20 -15.68 4.32
CA LEU A 120 5.98 -14.27 4.69
C LEU A 120 7.28 -13.45 4.74
N PHE A 121 8.46 -14.05 4.87
CA PHE A 121 9.73 -13.36 4.66
C PHE A 121 9.96 -12.94 3.20
N GLY A 122 9.11 -13.38 2.25
CA GLY A 122 9.04 -12.86 0.90
C GLY A 122 7.72 -12.13 0.66
N VAL A 123 6.61 -12.87 0.59
CA VAL A 123 5.26 -12.38 0.26
C VAL A 123 4.79 -11.29 1.22
N GLY A 124 5.16 -11.39 2.50
CA GLY A 124 4.80 -10.42 3.54
C GLY A 124 5.31 -9.01 3.27
N PHE A 125 6.37 -8.85 2.46
CA PHE A 125 6.88 -7.53 2.08
C PHE A 125 5.89 -6.71 1.24
N THR A 126 4.99 -7.34 0.48
CA THR A 126 3.87 -6.64 -0.19
C THR A 126 3.03 -5.89 0.85
N PHE A 127 2.74 -6.54 1.98
CA PHE A 127 1.93 -5.97 3.05
C PHE A 127 2.72 -5.01 3.95
N ALA A 128 4.05 -5.18 4.05
CA ALA A 128 4.93 -4.17 4.65
C ALA A 128 4.88 -2.85 3.85
N ALA A 129 4.88 -2.92 2.51
CA ALA A 129 4.72 -1.74 1.65
C ALA A 129 3.36 -1.05 1.90
N LEU A 130 2.27 -1.83 1.94
CA LEU A 130 0.92 -1.34 2.24
C LEU A 130 0.83 -0.70 3.64
N THR A 131 1.47 -1.32 4.64
CA THR A 131 1.54 -0.79 6.02
C THR A 131 2.22 0.58 6.04
N GLY A 132 3.27 0.77 5.24
CA GLY A 132 3.92 2.08 5.09
C GLY A 132 3.03 3.15 4.46
N ILE A 133 2.13 2.77 3.53
CA ILE A 133 1.12 3.69 2.98
C ILE A 133 0.14 4.11 4.09
N TYR A 134 -0.37 3.17 4.89
CA TYR A 134 -1.24 3.50 6.03
C TYR A 134 -0.55 4.40 7.04
N PHE A 135 0.71 4.11 7.36
CA PHE A 135 1.49 4.92 8.30
C PHE A 135 1.63 6.36 7.79
N LYS A 136 2.02 6.55 6.52
CA LYS A 136 2.10 7.87 5.87
C LYS A 136 0.78 8.62 6.01
N GLU A 137 -0.33 7.96 5.73
CA GLU A 137 -1.66 8.56 5.75
C GLU A 137 -2.16 8.87 7.16
N GLY A 138 -1.86 8.01 8.13
CA GLY A 138 -2.14 8.23 9.55
C GLY A 138 -1.41 9.45 10.11
N MET A 139 -0.17 9.68 9.66
CA MET A 139 0.63 10.84 10.05
C MET A 139 0.21 12.12 9.31
N CYS A 140 -0.09 12.04 8.01
CA CYS A 140 -0.45 13.21 7.20
C CYS A 140 -1.87 13.75 7.48
N PHE A 141 -2.86 12.87 7.65
CA PHE A 141 -4.27 13.26 7.70
C PHE A 141 -4.98 12.84 9.00
N ASN A 142 -4.24 12.29 9.96
CA ASN A 142 -4.76 11.90 11.27
C ASN A 142 -5.99 10.97 11.19
N ARG A 143 -6.01 10.08 10.19
CA ARG A 143 -7.13 9.14 9.95
C ARG A 143 -7.08 7.99 10.95
N LEU A 144 -8.21 7.67 11.56
CA LEU A 144 -8.30 6.62 12.58
C LEU A 144 -8.07 5.24 11.97
N GLU A 145 -8.70 4.96 10.83
CA GLU A 145 -8.63 3.68 10.14
C GLU A 145 -7.19 3.31 9.78
N THR A 146 -6.38 4.25 9.29
CA THR A 146 -4.99 3.97 8.93
C THR A 146 -4.10 3.81 10.16
N LYS A 147 -4.35 4.55 11.25
CA LYS A 147 -3.66 4.35 12.53
C LYS A 147 -3.94 2.99 13.17
N LEU A 148 -5.12 2.44 12.97
CA LEU A 148 -5.47 1.07 13.41
C LEU A 148 -4.88 0.02 12.47
N LEU A 149 -4.90 0.27 11.15
CA LEU A 149 -4.34 -0.64 10.17
C LEU A 149 -2.81 -0.81 10.33
N THR A 150 -2.07 0.27 10.64
CA THR A 150 -0.62 0.21 10.80
C THR A 150 -0.13 -0.86 11.80
N PRO A 151 -0.72 -1.04 13.00
CA PRO A 151 -0.38 -2.14 13.89
C PRO A 151 -1.13 -3.45 13.58
N ILE A 152 -2.37 -3.42 13.07
CA ILE A 152 -3.16 -4.64 12.80
C ILE A 152 -2.48 -5.54 11.77
N VAL A 153 -1.99 -4.96 10.67
CA VAL A 153 -1.36 -5.75 9.59
C VAL A 153 -0.12 -6.52 10.07
N PRO A 154 0.91 -5.88 10.66
CA PRO A 154 2.07 -6.62 11.15
C PRO A 154 1.72 -7.55 12.31
N ALA A 155 0.78 -7.19 13.20
CA ALA A 155 0.37 -8.06 14.29
C ALA A 155 -0.26 -9.37 13.78
N LEU A 156 -1.14 -9.28 12.78
CA LEU A 156 -1.73 -10.47 12.14
C LEU A 156 -0.67 -11.33 11.45
N LEU A 157 0.18 -10.73 10.60
CA LEU A 157 1.15 -11.49 9.80
C LEU A 157 2.25 -12.12 10.66
N LEU A 158 2.77 -11.39 11.66
CA LEU A 158 3.75 -11.95 12.59
C LEU A 158 3.12 -12.97 13.52
N GLY A 159 1.88 -12.73 13.96
CA GLY A 159 1.15 -13.69 14.78
C GLY A 159 0.92 -15.02 14.07
N HIS A 160 0.58 -14.98 12.78
CA HIS A 160 0.49 -16.16 11.91
C HIS A 160 1.86 -16.81 11.69
N LEU A 161 2.90 -16.02 11.40
CA LEU A 161 4.29 -16.49 11.23
C LEU A 161 4.79 -17.31 12.43
N PHE A 162 4.49 -16.85 13.65
CA PHE A 162 4.92 -17.52 14.88
C PHE A 162 3.91 -18.56 15.39
N GLY A 163 2.76 -18.74 14.72
CA GLY A 163 1.73 -19.69 15.13
C GLY A 163 1.09 -19.39 16.50
N VAL A 164 1.09 -18.12 16.91
CA VAL A 164 0.60 -17.69 18.24
C VAL A 164 -0.86 -17.24 18.23
N LEU A 165 -1.48 -17.10 17.05
CA LEU A 165 -2.87 -16.66 16.90
C LEU A 165 -3.80 -17.85 16.66
N PRO A 166 -4.91 -17.98 17.41
CA PRO A 166 -6.00 -18.88 17.04
C PRO A 166 -6.63 -18.46 15.71
N LEU A 167 -7.12 -19.43 14.92
CA LEU A 167 -7.76 -19.18 13.62
C LEU A 167 -8.88 -18.13 13.68
N VAL A 168 -9.70 -18.14 14.73
CA VAL A 168 -10.79 -17.16 14.92
C VAL A 168 -10.24 -15.73 15.02
N VAL A 169 -9.09 -15.56 15.68
CA VAL A 169 -8.43 -14.25 15.81
C VAL A 169 -7.85 -13.82 14.47
N GLU A 170 -7.22 -14.73 13.71
CA GLU A 170 -6.71 -14.44 12.37
C GLU A 170 -7.82 -13.95 11.44
N GLN A 171 -8.94 -14.68 11.37
CA GLN A 171 -10.09 -14.33 10.55
C GLN A 171 -10.73 -13.00 10.97
N THR A 172 -10.78 -12.73 12.28
CA THR A 172 -11.32 -11.47 12.82
C THR A 172 -10.43 -10.30 12.43
N LEU A 173 -9.11 -10.41 12.64
CA LEU A 173 -8.15 -9.36 12.28
C LEU A 173 -8.14 -9.11 10.77
N LEU A 174 -8.19 -10.17 9.96
CA LEU A 174 -8.25 -10.06 8.50
C LEU A 174 -9.53 -9.36 8.04
N SER A 175 -10.67 -9.68 8.66
CA SER A 175 -11.96 -9.02 8.37
C SER A 175 -11.94 -7.55 8.75
N ILE A 176 -11.40 -7.20 9.92
CA ILE A 176 -11.22 -5.81 10.35
C ILE A 176 -10.32 -5.05 9.38
N TRP A 177 -9.21 -5.66 8.95
CA TRP A 177 -8.34 -5.06 7.94
C TRP A 177 -9.10 -4.80 6.64
N ALA A 178 -9.83 -5.78 6.10
CA ALA A 178 -10.58 -5.61 4.86
C ALA A 178 -11.58 -4.44 4.94
N ILE A 179 -12.32 -4.34 6.05
CA ILE A 179 -13.29 -3.26 6.28
C ILE A 179 -12.59 -1.90 6.38
N LEU A 180 -11.56 -1.79 7.23
CA LEU A 180 -10.84 -0.53 7.44
C LEU A 180 -10.11 -0.07 6.17
N PHE A 181 -9.57 -1.00 5.39
CA PHE A 181 -8.92 -0.67 4.12
C PHE A 181 -9.94 -0.12 3.11
N MET A 182 -11.13 -0.73 3.03
CA MET A 182 -12.22 -0.21 2.20
C MET A 182 -12.65 1.19 2.64
N VAL A 183 -12.85 1.40 3.95
CA VAL A 183 -13.18 2.72 4.52
C VAL A 183 -12.13 3.76 4.15
N PHE A 184 -10.84 3.42 4.31
CA PHE A 184 -9.73 4.28 3.94
C PHE A 184 -9.76 4.64 2.44
N ALA A 185 -9.92 3.65 1.55
CA ALA A 185 -9.95 3.87 0.11
C ALA A 185 -11.15 4.71 -0.35
N VAL A 186 -12.35 4.48 0.19
CA VAL A 186 -13.54 5.28 -0.10
C VAL A 186 -13.36 6.72 0.37
N ARG A 187 -12.82 6.93 1.57
CA ARG A 187 -12.57 8.28 2.09
C ARG A 187 -11.57 9.06 1.26
N LYS A 188 -10.63 8.39 0.60
CA LYS A 188 -9.73 9.02 -0.36
C LYS A 188 -10.44 9.55 -1.59
N LEU A 189 -11.57 8.98 -2.01
CA LEU A 189 -12.32 9.49 -3.17
C LEU A 189 -12.98 10.84 -2.90
N VAL A 190 -13.46 11.06 -1.66
CA VAL A 190 -14.16 12.30 -1.28
C VAL A 190 -13.22 13.40 -0.78
N GLN A 191 -11.97 13.08 -0.47
CA GLN A 191 -10.99 14.06 0.01
C GLN A 191 -10.59 15.05 -1.11
N ALA A 192 -10.33 16.31 -0.76
CA ALA A 192 -9.73 17.27 -1.69
C ALA A 192 -8.41 16.73 -2.28
N ILE A 193 -8.12 17.04 -3.55
CA ILE A 193 -6.96 16.51 -4.27
C ILE A 193 -5.66 17.16 -3.81
N ASP A 194 -5.62 18.49 -3.74
CA ASP A 194 -4.40 19.26 -3.51
C ASP A 194 -3.60 18.84 -2.25
N PRO A 195 -4.24 18.50 -1.10
CA PRO A 195 -3.51 18.03 0.08
C PRO A 195 -2.70 16.75 -0.13
N ASP A 196 -3.06 15.89 -1.10
CA ASP A 196 -2.32 14.66 -1.39
C ASP A 196 -1.05 14.91 -2.23
N ILE A 197 -0.83 16.13 -2.71
CA ILE A 197 0.37 16.55 -3.47
C ILE A 197 1.44 17.04 -2.50
N GLY A 198 1.01 17.77 -1.47
CA GLY A 198 1.89 18.44 -0.52
C GLY A 198 2.53 19.72 -1.09
N ASP A 199 3.21 20.43 -0.20
CA ASP A 199 4.06 21.59 -0.48
C ASP A 199 5.26 21.27 -1.38
N LYS A 200 5.18 21.65 -2.65
CA LYS A 200 6.25 21.47 -3.66
C LYS A 200 7.52 22.29 -3.35
N SER A 201 7.44 23.35 -2.56
CA SER A 201 8.62 24.12 -2.15
C SER A 201 9.55 23.29 -1.27
N VAL A 202 9.00 22.43 -0.40
CA VAL A 202 9.76 21.49 0.43
C VAL A 202 10.47 20.46 -0.45
N PHE A 203 9.81 19.92 -1.48
CA PHE A 203 10.44 18.99 -2.42
C PHE A 203 11.63 19.65 -3.16
N ALA A 204 11.47 20.91 -3.59
CA ALA A 204 12.53 21.67 -4.24
C ALA A 204 13.73 21.91 -3.29
N TYR A 205 13.46 22.31 -2.05
CA TYR A 205 14.47 22.53 -1.02
C TYR A 205 15.27 21.24 -0.72
N LEU A 206 14.59 20.13 -0.45
CA LEU A 206 15.25 18.84 -0.16
C LEU A 206 16.10 18.35 -1.35
N LYS A 207 15.65 18.60 -2.58
CA LYS A 207 16.41 18.27 -3.79
C LYS A 207 17.67 19.13 -3.92
N ALA A 208 17.58 20.42 -3.61
CA ALA A 208 18.72 21.35 -3.61
C ALA A 208 19.75 20.96 -2.55
N GLN A 209 19.33 20.67 -1.32
CA GLN A 209 20.20 20.22 -0.23
C GLN A 209 20.95 18.94 -0.60
N LYS A 210 20.26 17.95 -1.20
CA LYS A 210 20.88 16.70 -1.66
C LYS A 210 21.91 16.93 -2.77
N LYS A 211 21.69 17.92 -3.65
CA LYS A 211 22.65 18.30 -4.69
C LYS A 211 23.87 19.00 -4.07
N GLY A 212 23.65 19.92 -3.14
CA GLY A 212 24.73 20.62 -2.41
C GLY A 212 25.64 19.65 -1.64
N ASN A 213 25.07 18.71 -0.88
CA ASN A 213 25.86 17.71 -0.15
C ASN A 213 26.67 16.80 -1.10
N LYS A 214 26.14 16.46 -2.29
CA LYS A 214 26.88 15.66 -3.27
C LYS A 214 28.08 16.38 -3.85
N LEU A 215 28.01 17.69 -4.07
CA LEU A 215 29.15 18.49 -4.56
C LEU A 215 30.23 18.71 -3.49
N GLN A 216 29.88 18.63 -2.20
CA GLN A 216 30.85 18.75 -1.09
C GLN A 216 31.51 17.41 -0.72
N SER A 217 30.94 16.28 -1.16
CA SER A 217 31.44 14.94 -0.90
C SER A 217 32.26 14.32 -2.04
N THR A 218 32.53 15.09 -3.10
CA THR A 218 33.37 14.73 -4.26
C THR A 218 34.59 15.62 -4.30
#